data_AF-C3ZAP5-F1
#
_entry.id   AF-C3ZAP5-F1
#
_cell.length_a   1.000
_cell.length_b   1.000
_cell.length_c   1.000
_cell.angle_alpha   90.00
_cell.angle_beta   90.00
_cell.angle_gamma   90.00
#
_symmetry.space_group_name_H-M   'P 1'
#
loop_
_entity.id
_entity.type
_entity.pdbx_description
1 polymer ?
#
loop_
_entity_poly.entity_id
_entity_poly.type
_entity_poly.pdbx_seq_one_letter_code
_entity_poly.pdbx_strand_id
1 'polypeptide(L)'
;VYLPNWCFSILTLHTVVAMAVSVMEYCRSDYTEFSETPPGGENVATNSLTWYHKAHWILHSTSITMAFLVTTLYWAFDKRELVPSSINEHITNSVLAVLDLFVSGTPVKIFHMVYPVAFAMAYAAFYVIYWAAGGTGKSGEVVLYKLWDFESDPKTAIAYMVLLLFVAIPFFHLLTYALHSLK
;
A
#
# COMPACT_ATOMS: atom_id res chain seq x y z
N VAL A 1 11.89 -10.95 -8.15
CA VAL A 1 11.62 -9.66 -7.45
C VAL A 1 10.59 -9.90 -6.34
N TYR A 2 10.90 -9.52 -5.10
CA TYR A 2 10.06 -9.84 -3.94
C TYR A 2 8.94 -8.80 -3.71
N LEU A 3 7.83 -9.22 -3.13
CA LEU A 3 6.67 -8.41 -2.74
C LEU A 3 7.04 -7.24 -1.81
N PRO A 4 7.91 -7.39 -0.78
CA PRO A 4 8.35 -6.26 0.03
C PRO A 4 8.99 -5.14 -0.79
N ASN A 5 9.70 -5.46 -1.88
CA ASN A 5 10.26 -4.44 -2.78
C ASN A 5 9.14 -3.62 -3.45
N TRP A 6 8.10 -4.28 -3.96
CA TRP A 6 6.94 -3.60 -4.54
C TRP A 6 6.21 -2.74 -3.50
N CYS A 7 6.08 -3.25 -2.27
CA CYS A 7 5.46 -2.53 -1.15
C CYS A 7 6.27 -1.28 -0.77
N PHE A 8 7.59 -1.39 -0.72
CA PHE A 8 8.47 -0.24 -0.47
C PHE A 8 8.39 0.79 -1.61
N SER A 9 8.34 0.35 -2.87
CA SER A 9 8.16 1.23 -4.02
C SER A 9 6.84 2.00 -3.98
N ILE A 10 5.71 1.33 -3.67
CA ILE A 10 4.41 2.01 -3.58
C ILE A 10 4.33 2.94 -2.36
N LEU A 11 4.95 2.57 -1.23
CA LEU A 11 5.06 3.48 -0.07
C LEU A 11 5.86 4.74 -0.46
N THR A 12 7.00 4.58 -1.14
CA THR A 12 7.82 5.71 -1.57
C THR A 12 7.07 6.60 -2.58
N LEU A 13 6.37 5.99 -3.53
CA LEU A 13 5.54 6.74 -4.47
C LEU A 13 4.42 7.49 -3.75
N HIS A 14 3.77 6.84 -2.79
CA HIS A 14 2.74 7.43 -1.94
C HIS A 14 3.27 8.67 -1.21
N THR A 15 4.41 8.57 -0.54
CA THR A 15 4.96 9.71 0.23
C THR A 15 5.34 10.89 -0.67
N VAL A 16 5.88 10.63 -1.86
CA VAL A 16 6.18 11.68 -2.86
C VAL A 16 4.90 12.36 -3.34
N VAL A 17 3.86 11.58 -3.66
CA VAL A 17 2.57 12.11 -4.12
C VAL A 17 1.89 12.88 -2.98
N ALA A 18 1.89 12.36 -1.75
CA ALA A 18 1.33 13.02 -0.58
C ALA A 18 1.99 14.39 -0.33
N MET A 19 3.32 14.45 -0.44
CA MET A 19 4.08 15.70 -0.36
C MET A 19 3.65 16.67 -1.46
N ALA A 20 3.62 16.22 -2.73
CA ALA A 20 3.22 17.07 -3.85
C ALA A 20 1.80 17.62 -3.70
N VAL A 21 0.84 16.78 -3.29
CA VAL A 21 -0.55 17.21 -3.04
C VAL A 21 -0.61 18.21 -1.89
N SER A 22 0.11 17.97 -0.80
CA SER A 22 0.14 18.88 0.36
C SER A 22 0.71 20.25 -0.02
N VAL A 23 1.78 20.29 -0.83
CA VAL A 23 2.38 21.55 -1.32
C VAL A 23 1.42 22.27 -2.27
N MET A 24 0.78 21.55 -3.20
CA MET A 24 -0.18 22.15 -4.13
C MET A 24 -1.37 22.78 -3.40
N GLU A 25 -1.92 22.10 -2.39
CA GLU A 25 -3.03 22.63 -1.60
C GLU A 25 -2.59 23.78 -0.69
N TYR A 26 -1.39 23.72 -0.11
CA TYR A 26 -0.82 24.85 0.65
C TYR A 26 -0.66 26.10 -0.22
N CYS A 27 -0.02 25.97 -1.39
CA CYS A 27 0.15 27.08 -2.33
C CYS A 27 -1.19 27.60 -2.87
N ARG A 28 -2.18 26.71 -3.07
CA ARG A 28 -3.52 27.10 -3.49
C ARG A 28 -4.24 27.89 -2.39
N SER A 29 -4.16 27.43 -1.15
CA SER A 29 -4.75 28.11 0.02
C SER A 29 -4.21 29.52 0.17
N ASP A 30 -2.88 29.67 0.13
CA ASP A 30 -2.17 30.95 0.23
C ASP A 30 -2.55 31.92 -0.90
N TYR A 31 -2.69 31.40 -2.13
CA TYR A 31 -3.18 32.18 -3.26
C TYR A 31 -4.63 32.68 -3.07
N THR A 32 -5.53 31.83 -2.57
CA THR A 32 -6.93 32.24 -2.32
C THR A 32 -7.05 33.29 -1.23
N GLU A 33 -6.25 33.19 -0.16
CA GLU A 33 -6.25 34.17 0.95
C GLU A 33 -5.70 35.54 0.48
N PHE A 34 -4.66 35.55 -0.37
CA PHE A 34 -4.15 36.78 -0.98
C PHE A 34 -5.10 37.39 -2.03
N SER A 35 -5.90 36.56 -2.70
CA SER A 35 -6.77 36.96 -3.81
C SER A 35 -8.16 37.47 -3.39
N GLU A 36 -8.42 37.73 -2.10
CA GLU A 36 -9.70 38.28 -1.61
C GLU A 36 -10.05 39.66 -2.20
N THR A 37 -10.60 39.65 -3.42
CA THR A 37 -11.75 40.46 -3.79
C THR A 37 -12.98 39.57 -3.60
N PRO A 38 -14.03 39.99 -2.88
CA PRO A 38 -15.16 39.11 -2.60
C PRO A 38 -15.85 38.76 -3.92
N PRO A 39 -15.99 37.46 -4.28
CA PRO A 39 -16.74 37.10 -5.46
C PRO A 39 -18.22 37.36 -5.17
N GLY A 40 -18.74 38.44 -5.77
CA GLY A 40 -20.17 38.58 -5.98
C GLY A 40 -20.65 37.41 -6.85
N GLY A 41 -21.46 36.53 -6.28
CA GLY A 41 -22.11 35.44 -6.98
C GLY A 41 -21.78 34.09 -6.38
N GLU A 42 -22.71 33.57 -5.59
CA GLU A 42 -22.79 32.17 -5.16
C GLU A 42 -22.69 31.22 -6.35
N ASN A 43 -21.47 30.78 -6.66
CA ASN A 43 -21.27 29.48 -7.27
C ASN A 43 -20.83 28.57 -6.14
N VAL A 44 -21.76 27.77 -5.61
CA VAL A 44 -21.44 26.65 -4.73
C VAL A 44 -20.53 25.73 -5.53
N ALA A 45 -19.22 25.97 -5.45
CA ALA A 45 -18.22 25.13 -6.07
C ALA A 45 -18.42 23.74 -5.48
N THR A 46 -18.96 22.83 -6.27
CA THR A 46 -19.09 21.43 -5.88
C THR A 46 -17.70 20.97 -5.48
N ASN A 47 -17.52 20.66 -4.20
CA ASN A 47 -16.23 20.32 -3.60
C ASN A 47 -15.77 18.93 -4.08
N SER A 48 -15.51 18.80 -5.38
CA SER A 48 -15.17 17.56 -6.05
C SER A 48 -13.67 17.33 -5.93
N LEU A 49 -13.27 16.20 -5.35
CA LEU A 49 -11.87 15.79 -5.34
C LEU A 49 -11.31 15.77 -6.76
N THR A 50 -10.23 16.53 -6.98
CA THR A 50 -9.45 16.46 -8.22
C THR A 50 -8.83 15.05 -8.39
N TRP A 51 -8.39 14.74 -9.61
CA TRP A 51 -7.86 13.42 -9.93
C TRP A 51 -6.63 13.04 -9.09
N TYR A 52 -5.77 14.01 -8.74
CA TYR A 52 -4.56 13.77 -7.96
C TYR A 52 -4.86 13.41 -6.50
N HIS A 53 -5.94 13.97 -5.92
CA HIS A 53 -6.42 13.54 -4.60
C HIS A 53 -6.89 12.08 -4.62
N LYS A 54 -7.59 11.67 -5.69
CA LYS A 54 -8.03 10.27 -5.84
C LYS A 54 -6.83 9.33 -6.00
N ALA A 55 -5.83 9.72 -6.80
CA ALA A 55 -4.60 8.96 -6.96
C ALA A 55 -3.84 8.81 -5.64
N HIS A 56 -3.65 9.91 -4.91
CA HIS A 56 -3.09 9.89 -3.56
C HIS A 56 -3.86 8.94 -2.63
N TRP A 57 -5.18 8.94 -2.70
CA TRP A 57 -6.01 8.12 -1.83
C TRP A 57 -5.88 6.62 -2.11
N ILE A 58 -5.77 6.24 -3.39
CA ILE A 58 -5.51 4.87 -3.83
C ILE A 58 -4.14 4.42 -3.32
N LEU A 59 -3.12 5.25 -3.49
CA LEU A 59 -1.76 4.99 -3.04
C LEU A 59 -1.70 4.84 -1.52
N HIS A 60 -2.28 5.77 -0.77
CA HIS A 60 -2.35 5.74 0.68
C HIS A 60 -3.00 4.45 1.20
N SER A 61 -4.21 4.14 0.69
CA SER A 61 -4.97 2.95 1.12
C SER A 61 -4.19 1.66 0.85
N THR A 62 -3.49 1.60 -0.30
CA THR A 62 -2.69 0.44 -0.70
C THR A 62 -1.44 0.31 0.15
N SER A 63 -0.66 1.38 0.26
CA SER A 63 0.63 1.40 0.95
C SER A 63 0.49 1.03 2.42
N ILE A 64 -0.46 1.62 3.15
CA ILE A 64 -0.64 1.34 4.58
C ILE A 64 -1.10 -0.10 4.81
N THR A 65 -2.10 -0.57 4.04
CA THR A 65 -2.60 -1.95 4.15
C THR A 65 -1.49 -2.96 3.90
N MET A 66 -0.72 -2.77 2.82
CA MET A 66 0.34 -3.68 2.44
C MET A 66 1.51 -3.64 3.43
N ALA A 67 1.85 -2.48 3.99
CA ALA A 67 2.91 -2.35 4.99
C ALA A 67 2.67 -3.21 6.24
N PHE A 68 1.45 -3.18 6.79
CA PHE A 68 1.09 -4.05 7.91
C PHE A 68 1.12 -5.52 7.52
N LEU A 69 0.52 -5.88 6.38
CA LEU A 69 0.49 -7.26 5.89
C LEU A 69 1.90 -7.85 5.73
N VAL A 70 2.79 -7.19 4.97
CA VAL A 70 4.12 -7.75 4.69
C VAL A 70 4.97 -7.84 5.95
N THR A 71 4.78 -6.92 6.88
CA THR A 71 5.49 -6.94 8.17
C THR A 71 5.00 -8.10 9.02
N THR A 72 3.69 -8.29 9.15
CA THR A 72 3.15 -9.44 9.89
C THR A 72 3.58 -10.77 9.26
N LEU A 73 3.52 -10.90 7.93
CA LEU A 73 3.94 -12.13 7.26
C LEU A 73 5.42 -12.45 7.47
N TYR A 74 6.30 -11.44 7.41
CA TYR A 74 7.72 -11.62 7.69
C TYR A 74 7.97 -12.13 9.11
N TRP A 75 7.36 -11.47 10.10
CA TRP A 75 7.55 -11.84 11.50
C TRP A 75 6.82 -13.12 11.90
N ALA A 76 5.72 -13.48 11.23
CA ALA A 76 5.00 -14.71 11.52
C ALA A 76 5.65 -15.93 10.88
N PHE A 77 6.09 -15.83 9.63
CA PHE A 77 6.40 -17.01 8.80
C PHE A 77 7.80 -17.05 8.18
N ASP A 78 8.55 -15.95 8.16
CA ASP A 78 9.87 -15.90 7.52
C ASP A 78 11.01 -16.06 8.54
N LYS A 79 12.27 -15.94 8.08
CA LYS A 79 13.49 -16.17 8.86
C LYS A 79 13.69 -15.22 10.04
N ARG A 80 12.92 -14.12 10.13
CA ARG A 80 12.97 -13.12 11.22
C ARG A 80 14.38 -12.56 11.47
N GLU A 81 15.17 -12.47 10.41
CA GLU A 81 16.53 -11.94 10.50
C GLU A 81 16.48 -10.41 10.66
N LEU A 82 17.35 -9.88 11.52
CA LEU A 82 17.52 -8.45 11.74
C LEU A 82 18.73 -7.94 10.95
N VAL A 83 18.55 -7.80 9.63
CA VAL A 83 19.54 -7.22 8.73
C VAL A 83 19.05 -5.86 8.23
N PRO A 84 19.93 -4.94 7.81
CA PRO A 84 19.50 -3.58 7.42
C PRO A 84 18.37 -3.54 6.39
N SER A 85 18.36 -4.47 5.42
CA SER A 85 17.28 -4.57 4.43
C SER A 85 15.95 -4.99 5.04
N SER A 86 15.93 -5.97 5.96
CA SER A 86 14.68 -6.43 6.59
C SER A 86 14.11 -5.42 7.58
N ILE A 87 15.00 -4.69 8.28
CA ILE A 87 14.58 -3.57 9.14
C ILE A 87 13.86 -2.52 8.30
N ASN A 88 14.44 -2.13 7.15
CA ASN A 88 13.83 -1.12 6.29
C ASN A 88 12.53 -1.59 5.63
N GLU A 89 12.52 -2.81 5.09
CA GLU A 89 11.37 -3.38 4.36
C GLU A 89 10.16 -3.66 5.26
N HIS A 90 10.37 -3.92 6.56
CA HIS A 90 9.31 -4.33 7.49
C HIS A 90 9.09 -3.35 8.65
N ILE A 91 10.13 -3.08 9.44
CA ILE A 91 9.99 -2.23 10.64
C ILE A 91 9.75 -0.78 10.22
N THR A 92 10.67 -0.18 9.44
CA THR A 92 10.56 1.21 9.00
C THR A 92 9.28 1.42 8.20
N ASN A 93 8.97 0.50 7.28
CA ASN A 93 7.75 0.52 6.48
C ASN A 93 6.47 0.58 7.35
N SER A 94 6.36 -0.26 8.38
CA SER A 94 5.21 -0.24 9.28
C SER A 94 5.16 1.00 10.17
N VAL A 95 6.29 1.46 10.68
CA VAL A 95 6.34 2.69 11.50
C VAL A 95 5.88 3.90 10.67
N LEU A 96 6.38 4.03 9.44
CA LEU A 96 5.94 5.10 8.54
C LEU A 96 4.46 5.00 8.19
N ALA A 97 3.93 3.78 7.97
CA ALA A 97 2.51 3.56 7.72
C ALA A 97 1.62 3.95 8.91
N VAL A 98 2.03 3.62 10.16
CA VAL A 98 1.32 4.04 11.37
C VAL A 98 1.34 5.56 11.50
N LEU A 99 2.52 6.18 11.38
CA LEU A 99 2.64 7.63 11.48
C LEU A 99 1.79 8.33 10.43
N ASP A 100 1.82 7.88 9.18
CA ASP A 100 1.00 8.44 8.10
C ASP A 100 -0.50 8.26 8.37
N LEU A 101 -0.93 7.10 8.90
CA LEU A 101 -2.33 6.86 9.24
C LEU A 101 -2.86 7.84 10.29
N PHE A 102 -2.08 8.11 11.34
CA PHE A 102 -2.51 8.99 12.44
C PHE A 102 -2.29 10.48 12.14
N VAL A 103 -1.21 10.83 11.44
CA VAL A 103 -0.88 12.23 11.14
C VAL A 103 -1.68 12.72 9.93
N SER A 104 -1.80 11.93 8.87
CA SER A 104 -2.52 12.36 7.67
C SER A 104 -4.01 12.53 7.95
N GLY A 105 -4.62 13.54 7.33
CA GLY A 105 -6.07 13.73 7.33
C GLY A 105 -6.79 12.85 6.30
N THR A 106 -6.13 11.82 5.76
CA THR A 106 -6.65 11.04 4.63
C THR A 106 -7.67 10.03 5.15
N PRO A 107 -8.96 10.12 4.75
CA PRO A 107 -9.98 9.25 5.29
C PRO A 107 -9.81 7.80 4.81
N VAL A 108 -9.78 6.80 5.68
CA VAL A 108 -9.81 5.39 5.23
C VAL A 108 -11.27 4.94 5.04
N LYS A 109 -11.59 4.30 3.91
CA LYS A 109 -12.94 3.77 3.60
C LYS A 109 -12.87 2.27 3.35
N ILE A 110 -13.78 1.50 3.94
CA ILE A 110 -13.83 0.02 3.81
C ILE A 110 -13.80 -0.44 2.34
N PHE A 111 -14.55 0.23 1.46
CA PHE A 111 -14.61 -0.13 0.03
C PHE A 111 -13.28 0.09 -0.72
N HIS A 112 -12.33 0.82 -0.15
CA HIS A 112 -11.00 0.98 -0.74
C HIS A 112 -10.10 -0.25 -0.58
N MET A 113 -10.58 -1.33 0.07
CA MET A 113 -9.89 -2.62 0.09
C MET A 113 -9.61 -3.17 -1.32
N VAL A 114 -10.39 -2.75 -2.32
CA VAL A 114 -10.19 -3.18 -3.71
C VAL A 114 -8.83 -2.76 -4.27
N TYR A 115 -8.25 -1.66 -3.79
CA TYR A 115 -6.95 -1.15 -4.26
C TYR A 115 -5.76 -2.02 -3.83
N PRO A 116 -5.56 -2.34 -2.53
CA PRO A 116 -4.53 -3.28 -2.13
C PRO A 116 -4.74 -4.68 -2.69
N VAL A 117 -5.99 -5.14 -2.86
CA VAL A 117 -6.28 -6.42 -3.53
C VAL A 117 -5.84 -6.38 -4.99
N ALA A 118 -6.17 -5.32 -5.74
CA ALA A 118 -5.75 -5.17 -7.14
C ALA A 118 -4.22 -5.11 -7.28
N PHE A 119 -3.55 -4.41 -6.38
CA PHE A 119 -2.09 -4.36 -6.33
C PHE A 119 -1.48 -5.76 -6.09
N ALA A 120 -2.02 -6.51 -5.12
CA ALA A 120 -1.54 -7.85 -4.84
C ALA A 120 -1.85 -8.85 -5.97
N MET A 121 -2.99 -8.70 -6.66
CA MET A 121 -3.29 -9.49 -7.87
C MET A 121 -2.27 -9.21 -8.98
N ALA A 122 -1.90 -7.94 -9.19
CA ALA A 122 -0.87 -7.59 -10.17
C ALA A 122 0.49 -8.21 -9.81
N TYR A 123 0.86 -8.18 -8.52
CA TYR A 123 2.07 -8.87 -8.06
C TYR A 123 1.99 -10.38 -8.23
N ALA A 124 0.86 -11.02 -7.89
CA ALA A 124 0.66 -12.45 -8.04
C ALA A 124 0.78 -12.88 -9.52
N ALA A 125 0.17 -12.12 -10.44
CA ALA A 125 0.31 -12.35 -11.88
C ALA A 125 1.77 -12.21 -12.34
N PHE A 126 2.44 -11.12 -11.93
CA PHE A 126 3.88 -10.94 -12.18
C PHE A 126 4.69 -12.12 -11.65
N TYR A 127 4.41 -12.58 -10.43
CA TYR A 127 5.12 -13.66 -9.78
C TYR A 127 5.00 -14.97 -10.55
N VAL A 128 3.78 -15.35 -10.95
CA VAL A 128 3.53 -16.57 -11.73
C VAL A 128 4.26 -16.51 -13.06
N ILE A 129 4.23 -15.37 -13.76
CA ILE A 129 4.97 -15.18 -15.02
C ILE A 129 6.48 -15.26 -14.80
N TYR A 130 6.99 -14.58 -13.77
CA TYR A 130 8.41 -14.57 -13.42
C TYR A 130 8.93 -15.97 -13.11
N TRP A 131 8.19 -16.75 -12.33
CA TRP A 131 8.49 -18.14 -12.03
C TRP A 131 8.44 -19.01 -13.29
N ALA A 132 7.38 -18.91 -14.10
CA ALA A 132 7.23 -19.69 -15.32
C ALA A 132 8.33 -19.40 -16.36
N ALA A 133 8.93 -18.21 -16.32
CA ALA A 133 10.08 -17.83 -17.13
C ALA A 133 11.44 -18.30 -16.57
N GLY A 134 11.46 -19.07 -15.47
CA GLY A 134 12.66 -19.57 -14.82
C GLY A 134 13.35 -18.57 -13.88
N GLY A 135 12.63 -17.55 -13.40
CA GLY A 135 13.16 -16.56 -12.47
C GLY A 135 13.51 -17.16 -11.10
N THR A 136 14.67 -16.78 -10.56
CA THR A 136 15.17 -17.28 -9.26
C THR A 136 15.27 -16.17 -8.21
N GLY A 137 15.26 -16.55 -6.93
CA GLY A 137 15.50 -15.64 -5.82
C GLY A 137 16.96 -15.22 -5.63
N LYS A 138 17.19 -14.41 -4.59
CA LYS A 138 18.48 -13.80 -4.24
C LYS A 138 19.58 -14.84 -4.01
N SER A 139 19.23 -16.06 -3.59
CA SER A 139 20.18 -17.14 -3.35
C SER A 139 20.03 -18.29 -4.36
N GLY A 140 19.40 -18.02 -5.51
CA GLY A 140 19.17 -19.02 -6.55
C GLY A 140 17.98 -19.94 -6.29
N GLU A 141 17.15 -19.65 -5.26
CA GLU A 141 15.95 -20.44 -4.99
C GLU A 141 14.93 -20.30 -6.13
N VAL A 142 14.42 -21.44 -6.62
CA VAL A 142 13.33 -21.47 -7.62
C VAL A 142 12.01 -20.99 -7.00
N VAL A 143 11.84 -21.24 -5.69
CA VAL A 143 10.67 -20.83 -4.91
C VAL A 143 11.04 -19.66 -4.00
N LEU A 144 10.66 -18.46 -4.41
CA LEU A 144 10.89 -17.21 -3.65
C LEU A 144 10.14 -17.17 -2.31
N TYR A 145 8.98 -17.84 -2.20
CA TYR A 145 8.18 -17.90 -0.99
C TYR A 145 7.82 -19.34 -0.71
N LYS A 146 8.18 -19.87 0.47
CA LYS A 146 7.85 -21.25 0.86
C LYS A 146 6.35 -21.58 0.73
N LEU A 147 5.48 -20.59 0.93
CA LEU A 147 4.04 -20.74 0.82
C LEU A 147 3.54 -20.85 -0.64
N TRP A 148 4.36 -20.47 -1.63
CA TRP A 148 4.02 -20.45 -3.05
C TRP A 148 4.88 -21.45 -3.83
N ASP A 149 5.02 -22.66 -3.30
CA ASP A 149 5.69 -23.75 -4.00
C ASP A 149 4.78 -24.33 -5.10
N PHE A 150 4.88 -23.77 -6.30
CA PHE A 150 4.14 -24.22 -7.48
C PHE A 150 4.68 -25.51 -8.10
N GLU A 151 5.87 -25.97 -7.70
CA GLU A 151 6.53 -27.14 -8.29
C GLU A 151 6.15 -28.40 -7.52
N SER A 152 6.26 -28.37 -6.19
CA SER A 152 5.98 -29.54 -5.34
C SER A 152 4.50 -29.67 -4.98
N ASP A 153 3.82 -28.56 -4.69
CA ASP A 153 2.42 -28.56 -4.25
C ASP A 153 1.62 -27.34 -4.77
N PRO A 154 1.29 -27.31 -6.07
CA PRO A 154 0.59 -26.19 -6.68
C PRO A 154 -0.82 -25.96 -6.10
N LYS A 155 -1.47 -27.00 -5.57
CA LYS A 155 -2.81 -26.86 -4.99
C LYS A 155 -2.76 -26.02 -3.72
N THR A 156 -1.81 -26.33 -2.84
CA THR A 156 -1.61 -25.59 -1.60
C THR A 156 -1.10 -24.16 -1.88
N ALA A 157 -0.22 -23.98 -2.86
CA ALA A 157 0.25 -22.66 -3.28
C ALA A 157 -0.90 -21.76 -3.76
N ILE A 158 -1.79 -22.28 -4.61
CA ILE A 158 -2.99 -21.55 -5.07
C ILE A 158 -3.91 -21.23 -3.89
N ALA A 159 -4.12 -22.19 -2.97
CA ALA A 159 -4.95 -21.95 -1.79
C ALA A 159 -4.39 -20.80 -0.92
N TYR A 160 -3.08 -20.76 -0.68
CA TYR A 160 -2.46 -19.65 0.05
C TYR A 160 -2.58 -18.31 -0.69
N MET A 161 -2.45 -18.28 -2.02
CA MET A 161 -2.68 -17.07 -2.80
C MET A 161 -4.13 -16.55 -2.66
N VAL A 162 -5.12 -17.44 -2.76
CA VAL A 162 -6.54 -17.08 -2.59
C VAL A 162 -6.80 -16.55 -1.18
N LEU A 163 -6.26 -17.22 -0.15
CA LEU A 163 -6.38 -16.76 1.24
C LEU A 163 -5.71 -15.39 1.44
N LEU A 164 -4.55 -15.16 0.84
CA LEU A 164 -3.88 -13.86 0.91
C LEU A 164 -4.76 -12.76 0.29
N LEU A 165 -5.28 -12.99 -0.92
CA LEU A 165 -6.03 -12.01 -1.70
C LEU A 165 -7.40 -11.69 -1.10
N PHE A 166 -8.15 -12.70 -0.65
CA PHE A 166 -9.55 -12.55 -0.26
C PHE A 166 -9.79 -12.59 1.24
N VAL A 167 -8.79 -12.95 2.05
CA VAL A 167 -8.91 -12.99 3.52
C VAL A 167 -7.89 -12.06 4.17
N ALA A 168 -6.60 -12.28 3.96
CA ALA A 168 -5.56 -11.53 4.66
C ALA A 168 -5.58 -10.04 4.29
N ILE A 169 -5.56 -9.69 3.01
CA ILE A 169 -5.57 -8.28 2.58
C ILE A 169 -6.83 -7.55 3.06
N PRO A 170 -8.06 -8.07 2.86
CA PRO A 170 -9.26 -7.44 3.42
C PRO A 170 -9.21 -7.30 4.94
N PHE A 171 -8.72 -8.31 5.67
CA PHE A 171 -8.54 -8.23 7.11
C PHE A 171 -7.61 -7.08 7.51
N PHE A 172 -6.44 -6.97 6.88
CA PHE A 172 -5.51 -5.87 7.16
C PHE A 172 -6.09 -4.52 6.75
N HIS A 173 -6.86 -4.44 5.66
CA HIS A 173 -7.54 -3.19 5.31
C HIS A 173 -8.58 -2.80 6.36
N LEU A 174 -9.37 -3.75 6.86
CA LEU A 174 -10.30 -3.50 7.96
C LEU A 174 -9.57 -3.09 9.25
N LEU A 175 -8.39 -3.65 9.53
CA LEU A 175 -7.53 -3.20 10.62
C LEU A 175 -7.09 -1.74 10.41
N THR A 176 -6.66 -1.35 9.20
CA THR A 176 -6.30 0.05 8.91
C THR A 176 -7.47 0.99 9.10
N TYR A 177 -8.67 0.57 8.68
CA TYR A 177 -9.89 1.33 8.88
C TYR A 177 -10.21 1.49 10.37
N ALA A 178 -10.15 0.41 11.14
CA ALA A 178 -10.40 0.43 12.58
C ALA A 178 -9.41 1.34 13.32
N LEU A 179 -8.12 1.29 12.99
CA LEU A 179 -7.09 2.16 13.55
C LEU A 179 -7.34 3.63 13.19
N HIS A 180 -7.70 3.92 11.94
CA HIS A 180 -8.07 5.27 11.51
C HIS A 180 -9.28 5.81 12.28
N SER A 181 -10.26 4.96 12.61
CA SER A 181 -11.44 5.35 13.39
C SER A 181 -11.16 5.69 14.86
N LEU A 182 -9.94 5.47 15.35
CA LEU A 182 -9.53 5.86 16.72
C LEU A 182 -9.01 7.31 16.82
N LYS A 183 -8.78 7.96 15.68
CA LYS A 183 -8.38 9.36 15.58
C LYS A 183 -9.57 10.30 15.77
#